data_AF-A0A318ILZ8-F1
#
_entry.id   AF-A0A318ILZ8-F1
#
_cell.length_a   1.000
_cell.length_b   1.000
_cell.length_c   1.000
_cell.angle_alpha   90.00
_cell.angle_beta   90.00
_cell.angle_gamma   90.00
#
_symmetry.space_group_name_H-M   'P 1'
#
loop_
_entity.id
_entity.type
_entity.pdbx_description
1 polymer ?
#
loop_
_entity_poly.entity_id
_entity_poly.type
_entity_poly.pdbx_seq_one_letter_code
_entity_poly.pdbx_strand_id
1 'polypeptide(L)'
;MGGRSYIVIGPDAEEQMARFRSFDGYVDKHVRSLDILQETLEDFAAYQSGASASTSLSFENYVSERRSLGRILKPGETPDLLGKDRFGWVRVDDAGKVSEIFHRDRPNSFWVNWGVLVTSWKLKPGIAATSSIASERISGTSTPGYTGSALKGEIDWQKMRSDIAMEAGEYWDLSTAGMPLPVHTTLRYTKPPQHNVLQYPREKFVQINVDMLINRSALIINGKIIDDQDFNGWENITSKNEAWYRYLNELIDSLPDDTLMTDVYTRD
;
A
#
# COMPACT_ATOMS: atom_id res chain seq x y z
N MET A 1 -2.84 -11.68 6.65
CA MET A 1 -3.00 -10.55 5.73
C MET A 1 -1.72 -9.73 5.82
N GLY A 2 -0.90 -9.77 4.77
CA GLY A 2 0.32 -8.97 4.72
C GLY A 2 -0.07 -7.53 4.43
N GLY A 3 0.50 -6.57 5.14
CA GLY A 3 0.45 -5.19 4.69
C GLY A 3 1.74 -4.81 4.01
N ARG A 4 1.69 -3.81 3.14
CA ARG A 4 2.86 -3.24 2.47
C ARG A 4 3.15 -1.86 3.04
N SER A 5 4.40 -1.45 2.94
CA SER A 5 4.84 -0.12 3.35
C SER A 5 5.40 0.64 2.17
N TYR A 6 5.05 1.93 2.08
CA TYR A 6 5.41 2.81 0.97
C TYR A 6 5.97 4.12 1.50
N ILE A 7 6.85 4.74 0.70
CA ILE A 7 7.14 6.17 0.87
C ILE A 7 6.46 6.92 -0.26
N VAL A 8 5.61 7.87 0.10
CA VAL A 8 5.02 8.83 -0.82
C VAL A 8 5.92 10.06 -0.85
N ILE A 9 6.45 10.37 -2.03
CA ILE A 9 7.33 11.49 -2.29
C ILE A 9 6.52 12.60 -2.98
N GLY A 10 6.56 13.79 -2.39
CA GLY A 10 5.87 14.97 -2.88
C GLY A 10 4.65 15.36 -2.03
N PRO A 11 3.94 16.41 -2.44
CA PRO A 11 2.77 16.91 -1.72
C PRO A 11 1.59 15.95 -1.82
N ASP A 12 0.64 16.12 -0.91
CA ASP A 12 -0.68 15.48 -0.93
C ASP A 12 -0.62 13.95 -1.03
N ALA A 13 -0.02 13.34 0.00
CA ALA A 13 0.09 11.89 0.08
C ALA A 13 -1.28 11.20 0.00
N GLU A 14 -2.34 11.84 0.50
CA GLU A 14 -3.70 11.32 0.44
C GLU A 14 -4.20 11.20 -1.01
N GLU A 15 -4.09 12.26 -1.81
CA GLU A 15 -4.47 12.22 -3.22
C GLU A 15 -3.61 11.23 -4.03
N GLN A 16 -2.31 11.17 -3.76
CA GLN A 16 -1.41 10.22 -4.42
C GLN A 16 -1.76 8.77 -4.08
N MET A 17 -2.25 8.49 -2.87
CA MET A 17 -2.68 7.17 -2.41
C MET A 17 -4.11 6.82 -2.86
N ALA A 18 -5.00 7.81 -3.01
CA ALA A 18 -6.41 7.61 -3.31
C ALA A 18 -6.64 6.74 -4.55
N ARG A 19 -5.81 6.90 -5.59
CA ARG A 19 -5.88 6.13 -6.85
C ARG A 19 -5.64 4.62 -6.73
N PHE A 20 -5.13 4.16 -5.59
CA PHE A 20 -4.76 2.76 -5.35
C PHE A 20 -5.58 2.12 -4.21
N ARG A 21 -6.41 2.90 -3.52
CA ARG A 21 -7.34 2.40 -2.50
C ARG A 21 -8.46 1.60 -3.14
N SER A 22 -8.88 0.50 -2.53
CA SER A 22 -10.02 -0.29 -2.99
C SER A 22 -11.25 0.60 -3.03
N PHE A 23 -12.09 0.38 -4.02
CA PHE A 23 -13.36 1.08 -4.06
C PHE A 23 -14.27 0.54 -2.94
N ASP A 24 -14.55 1.38 -1.94
CA ASP A 24 -15.43 1.10 -0.80
C ASP A 24 -16.71 1.96 -0.83
N GLY A 25 -16.97 2.61 -1.97
CA GLY A 25 -18.18 3.40 -2.20
C GLY A 25 -17.97 4.91 -2.30
N TYR A 26 -16.76 5.44 -2.07
CA TYR A 26 -16.50 6.87 -2.25
C TYR A 26 -16.49 7.26 -3.73
N VAL A 27 -17.25 8.29 -4.08
CA VAL A 27 -17.15 8.91 -5.41
C VAL A 27 -15.93 9.81 -5.40
N ASP A 28 -14.88 9.41 -6.13
CA ASP A 28 -13.76 10.30 -6.46
C ASP A 28 -13.39 10.20 -7.94
N LYS A 29 -12.48 11.09 -8.36
CA LYS A 29 -12.04 11.21 -9.76
C LYS A 29 -11.28 9.99 -10.29
N HIS A 30 -10.94 9.01 -9.43
CA HIS A 30 -10.23 7.79 -9.81
C HIS A 30 -11.18 6.62 -10.04
N VAL A 31 -12.44 6.72 -9.62
CA VAL A 31 -13.48 5.72 -9.90
C VAL A 31 -13.98 5.88 -11.33
N ARG A 32 -14.06 4.77 -12.06
CA ARG A 32 -14.60 4.72 -13.42
C ARG A 32 -15.89 3.91 -13.43
N SER A 33 -16.82 4.29 -14.31
CA SER A 33 -17.97 3.47 -14.64
C SER A 33 -17.66 2.77 -15.96
N LEU A 34 -17.69 1.45 -15.95
CA LEU A 34 -17.41 0.60 -17.11
C LEU A 34 -18.73 -0.01 -17.55
N ASP A 35 -19.12 0.22 -18.80
CA ASP A 35 -20.18 -0.55 -19.41
C ASP A 35 -19.65 -1.96 -19.69
N ILE A 36 -20.23 -2.94 -19.01
CA ILE A 36 -19.86 -4.36 -19.07
C ILE A 36 -21.00 -5.23 -19.60
N LEU A 37 -22.00 -4.63 -20.27
CA LEU A 37 -23.16 -5.38 -20.77
C LEU A 37 -22.74 -6.53 -21.68
N GLN A 38 -21.89 -6.26 -22.68
CA GLN A 38 -21.48 -7.25 -23.67
C GLN A 38 -20.69 -8.41 -23.03
N GLU A 39 -19.72 -8.09 -22.17
CA GLU A 39 -18.98 -9.08 -21.38
C GLU A 39 -19.93 -9.95 -20.55
N THR A 40 -20.92 -9.33 -19.90
CA THR A 40 -21.87 -10.04 -19.04
C THR A 40 -22.81 -10.95 -19.84
N LEU A 41 -23.19 -10.56 -21.06
CA LEU A 41 -23.99 -11.40 -21.96
C LEU A 41 -23.21 -12.64 -22.42
N GLU A 42 -21.93 -12.47 -22.76
CA GLU A 42 -21.04 -13.58 -23.16
C GLU A 42 -20.83 -14.56 -22.00
N ASP A 43 -20.53 -14.04 -20.81
CA ASP A 43 -20.39 -14.83 -19.59
C ASP A 43 -21.67 -15.57 -19.21
N PHE A 44 -22.83 -14.93 -19.38
CA PHE A 44 -24.12 -15.57 -19.14
C PHE A 44 -24.41 -16.70 -20.14
N ALA A 45 -24.09 -16.50 -21.43
CA ALA A 45 -24.24 -17.53 -22.44
C ALA A 45 -23.34 -18.74 -22.13
N ALA A 46 -22.09 -18.49 -21.72
CA ALA A 46 -21.17 -19.55 -21.27
C ALA A 46 -21.72 -20.29 -20.04
N TYR A 47 -22.22 -19.55 -19.04
CA TYR A 47 -22.88 -20.11 -17.86
C TYR A 47 -24.07 -21.01 -18.23
N GLN A 48 -24.95 -20.55 -19.11
CA GLN A 48 -26.11 -21.32 -19.58
C GLN A 48 -25.70 -22.60 -20.33
N SER A 49 -24.60 -22.56 -21.08
CA SER A 49 -24.10 -23.75 -21.81
C SER A 49 -23.61 -24.88 -20.88
N GLY A 50 -23.19 -24.54 -19.66
CA GLY A 50 -22.72 -25.49 -18.65
C GLY A 50 -23.74 -25.81 -17.54
N ALA A 51 -24.86 -25.07 -17.47
CA ALA A 51 -25.86 -25.24 -16.43
C ALA A 51 -26.80 -26.42 -16.71
N SER A 52 -27.19 -27.16 -15.66
CA SER A 52 -28.33 -28.07 -15.78
C SER A 52 -29.63 -27.27 -15.86
N ALA A 53 -30.66 -27.81 -16.52
CA ALA A 53 -31.98 -27.14 -16.61
C ALA A 53 -32.57 -26.76 -15.24
N SER A 54 -32.22 -27.47 -14.16
CA SER A 54 -32.66 -27.18 -12.79
C SER A 54 -31.90 -26.05 -12.09
N THR A 55 -30.82 -25.51 -12.69
CA THR A 55 -29.97 -24.46 -12.11
C THR A 55 -29.84 -23.23 -12.99
N SER A 56 -30.57 -23.17 -14.10
CA SER A 56 -30.59 -22.01 -15.01
C SER A 56 -31.22 -20.79 -14.31
N LEU A 57 -30.41 -19.76 -14.08
CA LEU A 57 -30.87 -18.43 -13.69
C LEU A 57 -31.39 -17.64 -14.90
N SER A 58 -32.39 -16.78 -14.71
CA SER A 58 -32.67 -15.72 -15.69
C SER A 58 -31.47 -14.77 -15.77
N PHE A 59 -31.39 -13.96 -16.83
CA PHE A 59 -30.28 -13.01 -16.96
C PHE A 59 -30.26 -12.01 -15.80
N GLU A 60 -31.43 -11.55 -15.37
CA GLU A 60 -31.58 -10.62 -14.24
C GLU A 60 -31.06 -11.23 -12.93
N ASN A 61 -31.45 -12.48 -12.64
CA ASN A 61 -30.97 -13.20 -11.45
C ASN A 61 -29.47 -13.49 -11.54
N TYR A 62 -28.97 -13.84 -12.73
CA TYR A 62 -27.54 -14.04 -12.95
C TYR A 62 -26.74 -12.77 -12.63
N VAL A 63 -27.17 -11.61 -13.13
CA VAL A 63 -26.49 -10.34 -12.87
C VAL A 63 -26.54 -9.98 -11.38
N SER A 64 -27.70 -10.14 -10.74
CA SER A 64 -27.85 -9.85 -9.30
C SER A 64 -27.04 -10.78 -8.40
N GLU A 65 -27.01 -12.09 -8.70
CA GLU A 65 -26.38 -13.09 -7.83
C GLU A 65 -24.88 -13.22 -8.07
N ARG A 66 -24.42 -13.13 -9.32
CA ARG A 66 -23.04 -13.46 -9.69
C ARG A 66 -22.13 -12.25 -9.83
N ARG A 67 -22.66 -11.09 -10.24
CA ARG A 67 -21.84 -9.89 -10.46
C ARG A 67 -21.84 -8.93 -9.27
N SER A 68 -22.65 -9.20 -8.23
CA SER A 68 -22.76 -8.37 -7.02
C SER A 68 -22.97 -6.88 -7.33
N LEU A 69 -23.67 -6.59 -8.43
CA LEU A 69 -23.99 -5.22 -8.83
C LEU A 69 -25.13 -4.68 -7.95
N GLY A 70 -25.30 -3.37 -7.95
CA GLY A 70 -26.37 -2.69 -7.23
C GLY A 70 -27.75 -3.02 -7.80
N ARG A 71 -28.69 -2.07 -7.69
CA ARG A 71 -30.08 -2.34 -8.08
C ARG A 71 -30.27 -2.37 -9.60
N ILE A 72 -31.38 -3.00 -9.99
CA ILE A 72 -31.97 -2.84 -11.32
C ILE A 72 -32.74 -1.51 -11.35
N LEU A 73 -32.34 -0.62 -12.24
CA LEU A 73 -32.93 0.69 -12.47
C LEU A 73 -33.94 0.63 -13.61
N LYS A 74 -35.10 1.25 -13.39
CA LYS A 74 -36.12 1.45 -14.42
C LYS A 74 -35.71 2.55 -15.41
N PRO A 75 -36.37 2.62 -16.58
CA PRO A 75 -36.22 3.75 -17.50
C PRO A 75 -36.38 5.09 -16.76
N GLY A 76 -35.42 6.00 -16.95
CA GLY A 76 -35.41 7.32 -16.31
C GLY A 76 -34.89 7.39 -14.87
N GLU A 77 -34.64 6.28 -14.18
CA GLU A 77 -34.05 6.31 -12.84
C GLU A 77 -32.56 6.71 -12.88
N THR A 78 -32.14 7.50 -11.88
CA THR A 78 -30.73 7.91 -11.70
C THR A 78 -30.06 7.01 -10.67
N PRO A 79 -28.84 6.51 -10.92
CA PRO A 79 -28.11 5.68 -9.95
C PRO A 79 -27.75 6.47 -8.69
N ASP A 80 -27.92 5.84 -7.53
CA ASP A 80 -27.45 6.31 -6.23
C ASP A 80 -25.98 5.90 -6.04
N LEU A 81 -25.07 6.75 -6.51
CA LEU A 81 -23.63 6.51 -6.54
C LEU A 81 -22.95 6.44 -5.16
N LEU A 82 -23.65 6.85 -4.10
CA LEU A 82 -23.14 6.84 -2.71
C LEU A 82 -23.84 5.78 -1.84
N GLY A 83 -25.03 5.34 -2.22
CA GLY A 83 -25.76 4.28 -1.53
C GLY A 83 -25.79 2.97 -2.32
N LYS A 84 -26.97 2.57 -2.76
CA LYS A 84 -27.21 1.17 -3.20
C LYS A 84 -26.55 0.82 -4.53
N ASP A 85 -26.22 1.80 -5.35
CA ASP A 85 -25.68 1.59 -6.70
C ASP A 85 -24.19 1.95 -6.77
N ARG A 86 -23.55 2.07 -5.60
CA ARG A 86 -22.16 2.51 -5.49
C ARG A 86 -21.22 1.61 -6.32
N PHE A 87 -21.40 0.29 -6.30
CA PHE A 87 -20.58 -0.69 -7.03
C PHE A 87 -20.97 -0.92 -8.50
N GLY A 88 -22.04 -0.27 -8.96
CA GLY A 88 -22.61 -0.50 -10.27
C GLY A 88 -24.12 -0.67 -10.23
N TRP A 89 -24.73 -0.75 -11.40
CA TRP A 89 -26.17 -0.91 -11.58
C TRP A 89 -26.48 -1.61 -12.90
N VAL A 90 -27.73 -2.06 -13.00
CA VAL A 90 -28.31 -2.59 -14.24
C VAL A 90 -29.43 -1.65 -14.65
N ARG A 91 -29.55 -1.29 -15.92
CA ARG A 91 -30.73 -0.59 -16.44
C ARG A 91 -31.55 -1.53 -17.31
N VAL A 92 -32.87 -1.45 -17.17
CA VAL A 92 -33.81 -2.11 -18.09
C VAL A 92 -34.54 -1.08 -18.94
N ASP A 93 -34.96 -1.47 -20.14
CA ASP A 93 -35.85 -0.71 -21.01
C ASP A 93 -37.33 -0.85 -20.59
N ASP A 94 -38.23 -0.22 -21.34
CA ASP A 94 -39.68 -0.26 -21.07
C ASP A 94 -40.29 -1.67 -21.20
N ALA A 95 -39.61 -2.58 -21.90
CA ALA A 95 -40.01 -3.99 -22.01
C ALA A 95 -39.44 -4.85 -20.88
N GLY A 96 -38.67 -4.27 -19.95
CA GLY A 96 -38.00 -4.97 -18.87
C GLY A 96 -36.72 -5.70 -19.30
N LYS A 97 -36.25 -5.49 -20.54
CA LYS A 97 -35.01 -6.09 -21.02
C LYS A 97 -33.83 -5.24 -20.56
N VAL A 98 -32.76 -5.89 -20.10
CA VAL A 98 -31.52 -5.20 -19.74
C VAL A 98 -30.95 -4.43 -20.94
N SER A 99 -30.74 -3.14 -20.75
CA SER A 99 -30.25 -2.19 -21.75
C SER A 99 -28.85 -1.66 -21.44
N GLU A 100 -28.44 -1.64 -20.16
CA GLU A 100 -27.11 -1.21 -19.71
C GLU A 100 -26.69 -2.02 -18.47
N ILE A 101 -25.39 -2.31 -18.35
CA ILE A 101 -24.82 -2.85 -17.11
C ILE A 101 -23.55 -2.07 -16.83
N PHE A 102 -23.54 -1.30 -15.74
CA PHE A 102 -22.36 -0.55 -15.34
C PHE A 102 -21.74 -1.18 -14.10
N HIS A 103 -20.44 -1.43 -14.15
CA HIS A 103 -19.62 -1.73 -13.00
C HIS A 103 -18.80 -0.50 -12.63
N ARG A 104 -18.70 -0.19 -11.34
CA ARG A 104 -17.86 0.90 -10.84
C ARG A 104 -16.67 0.33 -10.12
N ASP A 105 -15.49 0.70 -10.60
CA ASP A 105 -14.23 0.22 -10.06
C ASP A 105 -13.13 1.28 -10.17
N ARG A 106 -12.04 1.01 -9.46
CA ARG A 106 -10.77 1.70 -9.55
C ARG A 106 -9.72 0.71 -10.09
N PRO A 107 -9.37 0.78 -11.39
CA PRO A 107 -8.57 -0.24 -12.07
C PRO A 107 -7.18 -0.52 -11.46
N ASN A 108 -6.64 0.43 -10.70
CA ASN A 108 -5.33 0.30 -10.06
C ASN A 108 -5.46 0.08 -8.55
N SER A 109 -6.62 -0.36 -8.04
CA SER A 109 -6.80 -0.54 -6.61
C SER A 109 -6.28 -1.89 -6.12
N PHE A 110 -5.57 -1.88 -5.00
CA PHE A 110 -5.02 -3.11 -4.42
C PHE A 110 -4.85 -3.09 -2.90
N TRP A 111 -5.26 -2.02 -2.19
CA TRP A 111 -5.33 -2.03 -0.72
C TRP A 111 -6.67 -1.51 -0.20
N VAL A 112 -7.18 -2.05 0.90
CA VAL A 112 -8.47 -1.61 1.47
C VAL A 112 -8.32 -0.34 2.30
N ASN A 113 -7.23 -0.26 3.06
CA ASN A 113 -6.99 0.85 3.97
C ASN A 113 -5.50 1.19 4.04
N TRP A 114 -5.19 2.42 4.43
CA TRP A 114 -3.83 2.88 4.66
C TRP A 114 -3.75 3.83 5.85
N GLY A 115 -2.56 3.95 6.43
CA GLY A 115 -2.29 4.84 7.56
C GLY A 115 -0.85 5.34 7.52
N VAL A 116 -0.59 6.41 8.26
CA VAL A 116 0.76 6.99 8.37
C VAL A 116 1.52 6.31 9.51
N LEU A 117 2.78 5.96 9.26
CA LEU A 117 3.67 5.39 10.27
C LEU A 117 4.35 6.52 11.05
N VAL A 118 3.76 6.95 12.17
CA VAL A 118 4.19 8.17 12.90
C VAL A 118 5.55 8.05 13.60
N THR A 119 6.16 6.88 13.57
CA THR A 119 7.49 6.65 14.16
C THR A 119 8.60 6.70 13.14
N SER A 120 8.34 6.83 11.85
CA SER A 120 9.36 6.52 10.83
C SER A 120 10.53 7.48 10.73
N TRP A 121 10.28 8.78 10.78
CA TRP A 121 11.28 9.80 10.52
C TRP A 121 11.77 10.43 11.81
N LYS A 122 13.07 10.25 12.12
CA LYS A 122 13.71 11.00 13.20
C LYS A 122 13.88 12.44 12.75
N LEU A 123 13.40 13.38 13.55
CA LEU A 123 13.57 14.80 13.28
C LEU A 123 14.87 15.33 13.87
N LYS A 124 15.48 16.30 13.17
CA LYS A 124 16.59 17.10 13.69
C LYS A 124 16.16 17.87 14.96
N PRO A 125 17.10 18.16 15.89
CA PRO A 125 16.77 18.93 17.09
C PRO A 125 16.11 20.28 16.76
N GLY A 126 15.06 20.62 17.51
CA GLY A 126 14.34 21.88 17.34
C GLY A 126 13.24 21.87 16.28
N ILE A 127 13.14 20.82 15.45
CA ILE A 127 12.02 20.64 14.53
C ILE A 127 10.83 20.02 15.26
N ALA A 128 9.66 20.66 15.15
CA ALA A 128 8.41 20.13 15.67
C ALA A 128 7.83 19.08 14.71
N ALA A 129 7.29 17.99 15.25
CA ALA A 129 6.59 17.02 14.44
C ALA A 129 5.29 17.63 13.88
N THR A 130 5.19 17.73 12.57
CA THR A 130 3.94 18.08 11.88
C THR A 130 3.27 16.79 11.41
N SER A 131 2.23 16.32 12.10
CA SER A 131 1.32 15.35 11.49
C SER A 131 0.19 16.11 10.80
N SER A 132 0.43 16.57 9.58
CA SER A 132 -0.58 17.27 8.77
C SER A 132 -1.59 16.31 8.12
N ILE A 133 -1.34 15.01 8.17
CA ILE A 133 -2.18 14.02 7.51
C ILE A 133 -3.30 13.63 8.45
N ALA A 134 -4.51 14.08 8.13
CA ALA A 134 -5.76 13.73 8.78
C ALA A 134 -6.21 12.29 8.44
N SER A 135 -5.27 11.34 8.30
CA SER A 135 -5.66 9.96 8.05
C SER A 135 -6.30 9.40 9.32
N GLU A 136 -7.44 8.73 9.14
CA GLU A 136 -8.25 8.15 10.22
C GLU A 136 -7.49 7.08 11.04
N ARG A 137 -6.25 6.75 10.68
CA ARG A 137 -5.47 5.65 11.24
C ARG A 137 -3.98 5.98 11.32
N ILE A 138 -3.60 6.68 12.39
CA ILE A 138 -2.22 6.70 12.86
C ILE A 138 -1.86 5.29 13.34
N SER A 139 -0.85 4.67 12.73
CA SER A 139 -0.31 3.40 13.21
C SER A 139 0.86 3.66 14.15
N GLY A 140 0.80 3.12 15.37
CA GLY A 140 1.85 3.23 16.38
C GLY A 140 1.62 4.31 17.43
N THR A 141 2.46 4.30 18.47
CA THR A 141 2.46 5.34 19.52
C THR A 141 3.37 6.48 19.07
N SER A 142 2.88 7.72 19.12
CA SER A 142 3.71 8.90 18.86
C SER A 142 4.95 8.85 19.75
N THR A 143 6.13 8.97 19.13
CA THR A 143 7.41 9.00 19.83
C THR A 143 7.96 10.42 19.70
N PRO A 144 8.31 11.10 20.81
CA PRO A 144 8.86 12.45 20.74
C PRO A 144 10.07 12.56 19.80
N GLY A 145 10.04 13.55 18.92
CA GLY A 145 11.08 13.77 17.90
C GLY A 145 11.01 12.80 16.71
N TYR A 146 9.89 12.10 16.53
CA TYR A 146 9.59 11.32 15.32
C TYR A 146 8.27 11.75 14.69
N THR A 147 8.15 11.53 13.38
CA THR A 147 6.93 11.74 12.60
C THR A 147 6.86 10.74 11.45
N GLY A 148 5.68 10.57 10.85
CA GLY A 148 5.51 9.80 9.62
C GLY A 148 5.54 10.66 8.37
N SER A 149 5.56 11.99 8.51
CA SER A 149 5.68 12.92 7.39
C SER A 149 6.56 14.12 7.78
N ALA A 150 7.55 14.43 6.95
CA ALA A 150 8.50 15.53 7.15
C ALA A 150 9.13 15.96 5.82
N LEU A 151 9.69 17.17 5.75
CA LEU A 151 10.58 17.54 4.66
C LEU A 151 11.90 16.75 4.79
N LYS A 152 12.49 16.33 3.67
CA LYS A 152 13.74 15.55 3.65
C LYS A 152 14.85 16.24 4.47
N GLY A 153 14.96 17.56 4.39
CA GLY A 153 15.93 18.38 5.12
C GLY A 153 15.68 18.49 6.62
N GLU A 154 14.48 18.16 7.11
CA GLU A 154 14.13 18.13 8.53
C GLU A 154 14.47 16.79 9.20
N ILE A 155 14.65 15.73 8.40
CA ILE A 155 14.96 14.39 8.87
C ILE A 155 16.45 14.29 9.22
N ASP A 156 16.75 13.71 10.38
CA ASP A 156 18.10 13.48 10.86
C ASP A 156 18.65 12.14 10.32
N TRP A 157 18.92 12.12 9.01
CA TRP A 157 19.44 10.95 8.31
C TRP A 157 20.76 10.46 8.90
N GLN A 158 21.65 11.37 9.29
CA GLN A 158 22.94 11.02 9.87
C GLN A 158 22.74 10.27 11.19
N LYS A 159 21.87 10.77 12.08
CA LYS A 159 21.57 10.09 13.35
C LYS A 159 20.89 8.73 13.12
N MET A 160 19.92 8.66 12.21
CA MET A 160 19.25 7.40 11.88
C MET A 160 20.23 6.34 11.39
N ARG A 161 21.14 6.71 10.46
CA ARG A 161 22.18 5.82 9.95
C ARG A 161 23.18 5.42 11.03
N SER A 162 23.63 6.35 11.88
CA SER A 162 24.58 6.05 12.94
C SER A 162 24.00 5.11 14.00
N ASP A 163 22.72 5.30 14.34
CA ASP A 163 22.04 4.48 15.36
C ASP A 163 21.88 3.05 14.87
N ILE A 164 21.43 2.87 13.63
CA ILE A 164 21.36 1.54 13.02
C ILE A 164 22.73 0.90 12.90
N ALA A 165 23.76 1.66 12.50
CA ALA A 165 25.11 1.12 12.37
C ALA A 165 25.66 0.60 13.71
N MET A 166 25.43 1.37 14.78
CA MET A 166 25.82 1.00 16.14
C MET A 166 25.08 -0.26 16.60
N GLU A 167 23.75 -0.29 16.46
CA GLU A 167 22.94 -1.44 16.87
C GLU A 167 23.26 -2.71 16.08
N ALA A 168 23.46 -2.59 14.76
CA ALA A 168 23.86 -3.71 13.92
C ALA A 168 25.25 -4.23 14.31
N GLY A 169 26.18 -3.33 14.67
CA GLY A 169 27.50 -3.70 15.16
C GLY A 169 27.43 -4.49 16.47
N GLU A 170 26.70 -3.96 17.46
CA GLU A 170 26.48 -4.63 18.74
C GLU A 170 25.81 -6.00 18.56
N TYR A 171 24.79 -6.07 17.70
CA TYR A 171 24.10 -7.33 17.39
C TYR A 171 25.07 -8.37 16.80
N TRP A 172 25.93 -7.96 15.87
CA TRP A 172 26.93 -8.84 15.26
C TRP A 172 27.96 -9.31 16.30
N ASP A 173 28.43 -8.41 17.16
CA ASP A 173 29.42 -8.70 18.20
C ASP A 173 28.86 -9.72 19.21
N LEU A 174 27.61 -9.52 19.68
CA LEU A 174 26.93 -10.46 20.58
C LEU A 174 26.66 -11.82 19.94
N SER A 175 26.25 -11.83 18.67
CA SER A 175 26.02 -13.08 17.91
C SER A 175 27.31 -13.90 17.79
N THR A 176 28.42 -13.24 17.48
CA THR A 176 29.75 -13.87 17.36
C THR A 176 30.25 -14.42 18.69
N ALA A 177 29.93 -13.74 19.79
CA ALA A 177 30.25 -14.17 21.15
C ALA A 177 29.32 -15.28 21.69
N GLY A 178 28.29 -15.70 20.95
CA GLY A 178 27.29 -16.68 21.41
C GLY A 178 26.45 -16.16 22.59
N MET A 179 26.35 -14.85 22.74
CA MET A 179 25.61 -14.21 23.85
C MET A 179 24.12 -14.07 23.52
N PRO A 180 23.24 -14.03 24.53
CA PRO A 180 21.84 -13.68 24.34
C PRO A 180 21.71 -12.32 23.66
N LEU A 181 20.90 -12.26 22.61
CA LEU A 181 20.64 -11.03 21.89
C LEU A 181 19.65 -10.16 22.68
N PRO A 182 19.85 -8.83 22.73
CA PRO A 182 18.91 -7.95 23.39
C PRO A 182 17.53 -8.09 22.75
N VAL A 183 16.50 -8.13 23.59
CA VAL A 183 15.10 -8.13 23.13
C VAL A 183 14.80 -6.73 22.60
N HIS A 184 15.08 -6.53 21.31
CA HIS A 184 14.74 -5.41 20.44
C HIS A 184 14.30 -4.11 21.15
N THR A 185 15.25 -3.26 21.55
CA THR A 185 14.91 -1.94 22.11
C THR A 185 14.74 -0.85 21.05
N THR A 186 15.40 -0.97 19.89
CA THR A 186 15.45 0.15 18.91
C THR A 186 15.59 -0.20 17.42
N LEU A 187 15.84 -1.48 17.06
CA LEU A 187 15.56 -2.03 15.72
C LEU A 187 14.04 -2.08 15.46
N ARG A 188 13.41 -0.90 15.51
CA ARG A 188 11.98 -0.65 15.29
C ARG A 188 11.63 -0.74 13.81
N TYR A 189 12.62 -0.77 12.92
CA TYR A 189 12.41 -0.61 11.49
C TYR A 189 12.63 -1.88 10.68
N THR A 190 13.37 -2.86 11.21
CA THR A 190 13.56 -4.18 10.59
C THR A 190 13.98 -5.18 11.66
N LYS A 191 13.41 -6.39 11.67
CA LYS A 191 14.15 -7.51 12.27
C LYS A 191 15.34 -7.73 11.34
N PRO A 192 16.61 -7.61 11.82
CA PRO A 192 17.72 -8.08 11.02
C PRO A 192 17.43 -9.55 10.66
N PRO A 193 17.75 -10.00 9.44
CA PRO A 193 17.58 -11.41 9.09
C PRO A 193 18.39 -12.23 10.09
N GLN A 194 17.69 -12.81 11.07
CA GLN A 194 18.31 -13.54 12.17
C GLN A 194 19.11 -14.75 11.66
N HIS A 195 18.84 -15.17 10.43
CA HIS A 195 19.37 -16.38 9.83
C HIS A 195 20.81 -16.27 9.27
N ASN A 196 21.38 -15.07 9.09
CA ASN A 196 22.63 -14.94 8.30
C ASN A 196 23.70 -14.01 8.91
N VAL A 197 23.64 -13.66 10.20
CA VAL A 197 24.53 -12.63 10.79
C VAL A 197 26.02 -12.97 10.64
N LEU A 198 26.37 -14.24 10.84
CA LEU A 198 27.75 -14.73 10.73
C LEU A 198 28.19 -15.08 9.30
N GLN A 199 27.32 -14.93 8.30
CA GLN A 199 27.69 -15.17 6.89
C GLN A 199 28.49 -14.00 6.30
N TYR A 200 28.49 -12.85 6.96
CA TYR A 200 29.15 -11.65 6.49
C TYR A 200 30.17 -11.14 7.52
N PRO A 201 31.29 -10.54 7.07
CA PRO A 201 32.12 -9.72 7.93
C PRO A 201 31.30 -8.61 8.59
N ARG A 202 31.68 -8.22 9.80
CA ARG A 202 30.98 -7.23 10.64
C ARG A 202 30.62 -5.96 9.86
N GLU A 203 31.57 -5.40 9.13
CA GLU A 203 31.41 -4.16 8.37
C GLU A 203 30.34 -4.31 7.27
N LYS A 204 30.32 -5.45 6.59
CA LYS A 204 29.31 -5.74 5.56
C LYS A 204 27.93 -5.94 6.19
N PHE A 205 27.84 -6.64 7.33
CA PHE A 205 26.59 -6.80 8.05
C PHE A 205 26.03 -5.45 8.51
N VAL A 206 26.88 -4.58 9.07
CA VAL A 206 26.51 -3.21 9.45
C VAL A 206 26.01 -2.42 8.25
N GLN A 207 26.74 -2.43 7.12
CA GLN A 207 26.34 -1.69 5.93
C GLN A 207 24.99 -2.16 5.37
N ILE A 208 24.75 -3.49 5.30
CA ILE A 208 23.45 -4.02 4.86
C ILE A 208 22.32 -3.48 5.73
N ASN A 209 22.49 -3.43 7.05
CA ASN A 209 21.47 -2.90 7.94
C ASN A 209 21.27 -1.39 7.78
N VAL A 210 22.34 -0.63 7.54
CA VAL A 210 22.25 0.82 7.22
C VAL A 210 21.50 1.04 5.91
N ASP A 211 21.79 0.27 4.86
CA ASP A 211 21.08 0.34 3.59
C ASP A 211 19.59 -0.02 3.82
N MET A 212 19.31 -0.97 4.70
CA MET A 212 17.95 -1.35 5.12
C MET A 212 17.24 -0.36 6.05
N LEU A 213 17.85 0.79 6.39
CA LEU A 213 17.18 1.87 7.15
C LEU A 213 15.81 2.19 6.53
N ILE A 214 15.75 2.15 5.21
CA ILE A 214 14.56 2.43 4.41
C ILE A 214 14.06 1.11 3.81
N ASN A 215 13.57 0.22 4.66
CA ASN A 215 12.99 -1.04 4.22
C ASN A 215 11.51 -0.86 3.82
N ARG A 216 11.27 -0.43 2.59
CA ARG A 216 9.93 -0.21 2.06
C ARG A 216 9.74 -1.03 0.80
N SER A 217 8.53 -1.55 0.62
CA SER A 217 8.19 -2.37 -0.54
C SER A 217 8.24 -1.53 -1.80
N ALA A 218 7.71 -0.32 -1.75
CA ALA A 218 7.61 0.55 -2.93
C ALA A 218 7.69 2.04 -2.58
N LEU A 219 7.83 2.85 -3.62
CA LEU A 219 7.70 4.30 -3.60
C LEU A 219 6.49 4.73 -4.40
N ILE A 220 5.91 5.87 -4.03
CA ILE A 220 4.90 6.54 -4.82
C ILE A 220 5.39 7.95 -5.10
N ILE A 221 5.59 8.26 -6.38
CA ILE A 221 6.09 9.56 -6.82
C ILE A 221 5.15 10.08 -7.91
N ASN A 222 4.53 11.24 -7.69
CA ASN A 222 3.58 11.85 -8.61
C ASN A 222 2.45 10.88 -9.03
N GLY A 223 1.95 10.09 -8.07
CA GLY A 223 0.89 9.09 -8.29
C GLY A 223 1.30 7.90 -9.17
N LYS A 224 2.61 7.63 -9.32
CA LYS A 224 3.16 6.43 -9.94
C LYS A 224 3.87 5.58 -8.89
N ILE A 225 3.63 4.28 -8.93
CA ILE A 225 4.31 3.32 -8.06
C ILE A 225 5.63 2.92 -8.72
N ILE A 226 6.70 2.93 -7.93
CA ILE A 226 7.97 2.30 -8.24
C ILE A 226 8.13 1.20 -7.18
N ASP A 227 7.93 -0.05 -7.59
CA ASP A 227 7.96 -1.22 -6.71
C ASP A 227 9.13 -2.12 -7.11
N ASP A 228 9.68 -2.82 -6.14
CA ASP A 228 10.45 -4.02 -6.40
C ASP A 228 9.47 -5.14 -6.71
N GLN A 229 9.28 -5.45 -8.01
CA GLN A 229 8.35 -6.50 -8.45
C GLN A 229 8.64 -7.87 -7.83
N ASP A 230 9.84 -8.08 -7.31
CA ASP A 230 10.27 -9.31 -6.64
C ASP A 230 10.11 -9.24 -5.10
N PHE A 231 9.55 -8.16 -4.53
CA PHE A 231 9.38 -8.01 -3.09
C PHE A 231 8.30 -8.95 -2.54
N ASN A 232 8.71 -10.15 -2.14
CA ASN A 232 7.86 -11.17 -1.52
C ASN A 232 7.81 -11.07 0.02
N GLY A 233 7.98 -9.86 0.56
CA GLY A 233 7.92 -9.61 2.01
C GLY A 233 9.24 -9.83 2.74
N TRP A 234 9.15 -9.83 4.07
CA TRP A 234 10.28 -9.79 5.02
C TRP A 234 11.09 -11.09 5.10
N GLU A 235 10.57 -12.20 4.56
CA GLU A 235 11.12 -13.55 4.79
C GLU A 235 12.32 -13.90 3.91
N ASN A 236 12.64 -13.11 2.88
CA ASN A 236 13.74 -13.39 1.96
C ASN A 236 14.53 -12.13 1.62
N ILE A 237 15.48 -11.73 2.48
CA ILE A 237 16.51 -10.76 2.10
C ILE A 237 17.47 -11.50 1.17
N THR A 238 17.22 -11.36 -0.13
CA THR A 238 18.08 -11.87 -1.18
C THR A 238 19.06 -10.78 -1.63
N SER A 239 20.08 -11.15 -2.40
CA SER A 239 20.98 -10.19 -3.05
C SER A 239 20.24 -9.18 -3.95
N LYS A 240 19.03 -9.51 -4.43
CA LYS A 240 18.18 -8.58 -5.16
C LYS A 240 17.63 -7.46 -4.27
N ASN A 241 17.27 -7.78 -3.03
CA ASN A 241 16.76 -6.79 -2.08
C ASN A 241 17.87 -5.79 -1.68
N GLU A 242 19.14 -6.21 -1.61
CA GLU A 242 20.26 -5.29 -1.33
C GLU A 242 20.37 -4.19 -2.39
N ALA A 243 20.20 -4.53 -3.68
CA ALA A 243 20.23 -3.54 -4.76
C ALA A 243 19.06 -2.55 -4.67
N TRP A 244 17.86 -3.04 -4.30
CA TRP A 244 16.70 -2.20 -4.06
C TRP A 244 16.92 -1.20 -2.92
N TYR A 245 17.42 -1.66 -1.76
CA TYR A 245 17.69 -0.77 -0.63
C TYR A 245 18.75 0.29 -0.94
N ARG A 246 19.80 -0.09 -1.69
CA ARG A 246 20.80 0.88 -2.15
C ARG A 246 20.18 1.91 -3.08
N TYR A 247 19.39 1.47 -4.07
CA TYR A 247 18.65 2.36 -4.96
C TYR A 247 17.75 3.33 -4.19
N LEU A 248 17.02 2.84 -3.18
CA LEU A 248 16.18 3.68 -2.33
C LEU A 248 16.99 4.77 -1.60
N ASN A 249 18.13 4.41 -0.99
CA ASN A 249 18.99 5.38 -0.31
C ASN A 249 19.57 6.41 -1.27
N GLU A 250 20.09 5.98 -2.42
CA GLU A 250 20.65 6.87 -3.45
C GLU A 250 19.59 7.85 -3.97
N LEU A 251 18.39 7.34 -4.27
CA LEU A 251 17.27 8.18 -4.68
C LEU A 251 16.94 9.20 -3.59
N ILE A 252 16.79 8.77 -2.34
CA ILE A 252 16.41 9.66 -1.23
C ILE A 252 17.49 10.70 -0.95
N ASP A 253 18.76 10.32 -0.97
CA ASP A 253 19.89 11.25 -0.84
C ASP A 253 19.90 12.30 -1.95
N SER A 254 19.48 11.93 -3.17
CA SER A 254 19.40 12.83 -4.32
C SER A 254 18.22 13.82 -4.30
N LEU A 255 17.20 13.60 -3.45
CA LEU A 255 16.04 14.48 -3.36
C LEU A 255 16.42 15.87 -2.83
N PRO A 256 15.75 16.94 -3.26
CA PRO A 256 15.84 18.25 -2.62
C PRO A 256 15.42 18.22 -1.14
N ASP A 257 16.04 19.05 -0.31
CA ASP A 257 15.77 19.11 1.14
C ASP A 257 14.35 19.61 1.47
N ASP A 258 13.71 20.35 0.58
CA ASP A 258 12.31 20.79 0.67
C ASP A 258 11.31 19.76 0.13
N THR A 259 11.76 18.54 -0.19
CA THR A 259 10.88 17.46 -0.64
C THR A 259 10.11 16.88 0.55
N LEU A 260 8.78 16.95 0.51
CA LEU A 260 7.93 16.26 1.49
C LEU A 260 7.98 14.73 1.28
N MET A 261 8.21 14.00 2.36
CA MET A 261 8.22 12.54 2.37
C MET A 261 7.22 12.05 3.41
N THR A 262 6.37 11.10 3.02
CA THR A 262 5.38 10.49 3.91
C THR A 262 5.54 8.98 3.90
N ASP A 263 5.67 8.39 5.08
CA ASP A 263 5.71 6.95 5.25
C ASP A 263 4.33 6.39 5.57
N VAL A 264 3.87 5.46 4.74
CA VAL A 264 2.53 4.89 4.81
C VAL A 264 2.59 3.38 4.87
N TYR A 265 1.61 2.81 5.56
CA TYR A 265 1.39 1.38 5.62
C TYR A 265 -0.02 1.07 5.14
N THR A 266 -0.16 0.03 4.33
CA THR A 266 -1.43 -0.44 3.80
C THR A 266 -1.84 -1.75 4.45
N ARG A 267 -3.14 -2.01 4.48
CA ARG A 267 -3.70 -3.33 4.79
C ARG A 267 -4.54 -3.79 3.61
N ASP A 268 -4.21 -4.99 3.16
CA ASP A 268 -5.04 -5.79 2.25
C ASP A 268 -6.31 -6.25 2.98
#